data_AF-A0A4Y2FY96-F1
#
_entry.id   AF-A0A4Y2FY96-F1
#
_cell.length_a   1.000
_cell.length_b   1.000
_cell.length_c   1.000
_cell.angle_alpha   90.00
_cell.angle_beta   90.00
_cell.angle_gamma   90.00
#
_symmetry.space_group_name_H-M   'P 1'
#
loop_
_entity.id
_entity.type
_entity.pdbx_description
1 polymer ?
#
loop_
_entity_poly.entity_id
_entity_poly.type
_entity_poly.pdbx_seq_one_letter_code
_entity_poly.pdbx_strand_id
1 'polypeptide(L)'
;MFLTGRKLVCCETAHRDFLEILSTVGGETEKQRASEMLGKVSVVSDNPSPKALALEKTSKIKERSKIVFGTGDSMKAVTVSANLGFLRAAQSQGIKFVAFVHESRALTECKELKNADDN
;
A
#
# COMPACT_ATOMS: atom_id res chain seq x y z
N MET A 1 -18.04 1.80 3.07
CA MET A 1 -16.57 1.85 2.90
C MET A 1 -16.14 0.57 2.18
N PHE A 2 -15.29 0.64 1.14
CA PHE A 2 -15.01 -0.49 0.22
C PHE A 2 -14.56 -1.79 0.92
N LEU A 3 -13.96 -1.69 2.10
CA LEU A 3 -13.38 -2.79 2.88
C LEU A 3 -14.40 -3.54 3.76
N THR A 4 -15.59 -2.98 4.01
CA THR A 4 -16.57 -3.55 4.96
C THR A 4 -17.07 -4.92 4.49
N GLY A 5 -17.04 -5.92 5.38
CA GLY A 5 -17.51 -7.29 5.09
C GLY A 5 -16.58 -8.12 4.21
N ARG A 6 -15.34 -7.66 3.97
CA ARG A 6 -14.34 -8.38 3.15
C ARG A 6 -13.21 -8.94 4.02
N LYS A 7 -12.65 -10.07 3.61
CA LYS A 7 -11.40 -10.57 4.18
C LYS A 7 -10.25 -9.67 3.71
N LEU A 8 -9.52 -9.09 4.67
CA LEU A 8 -8.39 -8.21 4.38
C LEU A 8 -7.08 -8.99 4.46
N VAL A 9 -6.23 -8.80 3.47
CA VAL A 9 -4.91 -9.40 3.39
C VAL A 9 -3.87 -8.32 3.08
N CYS A 10 -2.67 -8.48 3.63
CA CYS A 10 -1.55 -7.59 3.37
C CYS A 10 -0.30 -8.44 3.20
N CYS A 11 0.51 -8.16 2.18
CA CYS A 11 1.76 -8.88 2.00
C CYS A 11 2.83 -8.36 2.99
N GLU A 12 3.81 -9.18 3.32
CA GLU A 12 4.90 -8.86 4.26
C GLU A 12 5.60 -7.53 3.90
N THR A 13 5.91 -7.31 2.62
CA THR A 13 6.53 -6.06 2.16
C THR A 13 5.65 -4.84 2.46
N ALA A 14 4.35 -4.89 2.14
CA ALA A 14 3.44 -3.77 2.41
C ALA A 14 3.27 -3.52 3.92
N HIS A 15 3.20 -4.59 4.71
CA HIS A 15 3.08 -4.51 6.16
C HIS A 15 4.30 -3.84 6.79
N ARG A 16 5.50 -4.27 6.43
CA ARG A 16 6.77 -3.70 6.92
C ARG A 16 6.91 -2.23 6.53
N ASP A 17 6.70 -1.90 5.26
CA ASP A 17 6.82 -0.52 4.77
C ASP A 17 5.84 0.41 5.49
N PHE A 18 4.62 -0.07 5.75
CA PHE A 18 3.61 0.70 6.48
C PHE A 18 4.03 0.99 7.92
N LEU A 19 4.54 -0.03 8.63
CA LEU A 19 5.05 0.14 10.00
C LEU A 19 6.26 1.08 10.07
N GLU A 20 7.17 1.02 9.10
CA GLU A 20 8.32 1.92 9.01
C GLU A 20 7.86 3.38 8.84
N ILE A 21 6.93 3.63 7.93
CA ILE A 21 6.33 4.96 7.73
C ILE A 21 5.64 5.41 9.02
N LEU A 22 4.81 4.56 9.61
CA LEU A 22 4.07 4.87 10.84
C LEU A 22 5.01 5.23 12.00
N SER A 23 6.14 4.53 12.14
CA SER A 23 7.15 4.83 13.15
C SER A 23 7.83 6.19 12.91
N THR A 24 7.92 6.62 11.65
CA THR A 24 8.62 7.85 11.26
C THR A 24 7.73 9.09 11.33
N VAL A 25 6.46 8.98 10.89
CA VAL A 25 5.55 10.15 10.72
C VAL A 25 4.22 10.03 11.46
N GLY A 26 3.91 8.87 12.07
CA GLY A 26 2.65 8.64 12.75
C GLY A 26 2.62 9.23 14.16
N GLY A 27 1.61 10.05 14.44
CA GLY A 27 1.28 10.48 15.81
C GLY A 27 0.61 9.36 16.59
N GLU A 28 0.36 9.57 17.89
CA GLU A 28 -0.26 8.55 18.76
C GLU A 28 -1.65 8.12 18.26
N THR A 29 -2.45 9.07 17.78
CA THR A 29 -3.78 8.78 17.22
C THR A 29 -3.69 7.99 15.92
N GLU A 30 -2.75 8.30 15.03
CA GLU A 30 -2.52 7.52 13.81
C GLU A 30 -2.01 6.10 14.13
N LYS A 31 -1.14 5.94 15.13
CA LYS A 31 -0.67 4.62 15.60
C LYS A 31 -1.82 3.78 16.16
N GLN A 32 -2.72 4.38 16.93
CA GLN A 32 -3.89 3.69 17.46
C GLN A 32 -4.81 3.21 16.33
N ARG A 33 -5.14 4.10 15.38
CA ARG A 33 -5.95 3.77 14.20
C ARG A 33 -5.29 2.69 13.33
N ALA A 34 -3.96 2.75 13.18
CA ALA A 34 -3.19 1.75 12.46
C ALA A 34 -3.24 0.37 13.15
N SER A 35 -3.12 0.32 14.48
CA SER A 35 -3.22 -0.92 15.26
C SER A 35 -4.59 -1.58 15.10
N GLU A 36 -5.67 -0.81 15.17
CA GLU A 36 -7.04 -1.31 14.95
C GLU A 36 -7.26 -1.84 13.52
N MET A 37 -6.63 -1.20 12.53
CA MET A 37 -6.67 -1.65 11.14
C MET A 37 -5.88 -2.95 10.95
N LEU A 38 -4.66 -3.01 11.47
CA LEU A 38 -3.78 -4.17 11.38
C LEU A 38 -4.38 -5.40 12.09
N GLY A 39 -5.11 -5.20 13.19
CA GLY A 39 -5.84 -6.28 13.86
C GLY A 39 -6.93 -6.95 13.01
N LYS A 40 -7.36 -6.31 11.90
CA LYS A 40 -8.37 -6.85 10.96
C LYS A 40 -7.75 -7.46 9.71
N VAL A 41 -6.42 -7.38 9.56
CA VAL A 41 -5.69 -7.76 8.34
C VAL A 41 -4.90 -9.04 8.60
N SER A 42 -5.00 -10.01 7.69
CA SER A 42 -4.12 -11.18 7.71
C SER A 42 -2.85 -10.91 6.90
N VAL A 43 -1.69 -10.96 7.55
CA VAL A 43 -0.40 -10.85 6.85
C VAL A 43 -0.11 -12.16 6.13
N VAL A 44 0.32 -12.07 4.87
CA VAL A 44 0.68 -13.21 4.01
C VAL A 44 2.06 -13.00 3.43
N SER A 45 2.75 -14.10 3.12
CA SER A 45 4.07 -14.02 2.49
C SER A 45 4.01 -13.40 1.10
N ASP A 46 5.07 -12.69 0.74
CA ASP A 46 5.22 -12.09 -0.57
C ASP A 46 5.25 -13.20 -1.64
N ASN A 47 4.29 -13.17 -2.56
CA ASN A 47 4.19 -14.16 -3.64
C ASN A 47 3.74 -13.48 -4.94
N PRO A 48 4.59 -12.62 -5.54
CA PRO A 48 4.22 -11.83 -6.70
C PRO A 48 3.95 -12.68 -7.93
N SER A 49 2.92 -12.34 -8.71
CA SER A 49 2.60 -13.07 -9.93
C SER A 49 3.69 -12.93 -10.99
N PRO A 50 3.87 -13.92 -11.87
CA PRO A 50 4.88 -13.85 -12.93
C PRO A 50 4.76 -12.60 -13.81
N LYS A 51 3.52 -12.17 -14.10
CA LYS A 51 3.27 -10.94 -14.87
C LYS A 51 3.72 -9.68 -14.13
N ALA A 52 3.58 -9.64 -12.80
CA ALA A 52 4.10 -8.53 -12.02
C ALA A 52 5.62 -8.50 -12.01
N LEU A 53 6.28 -9.66 -11.95
CA LEU A 53 7.73 -9.78 -12.03
C LEU A 53 8.28 -9.41 -13.41
N ALA A 54 7.53 -9.67 -14.47
CA ALA A 54 7.89 -9.32 -15.85
C ALA A 54 7.88 -7.81 -16.15
N LEU A 55 7.30 -6.97 -15.28
CA LEU A 55 7.32 -5.52 -15.47
C LEU A 55 8.74 -4.97 -15.47
N GLU A 56 9.05 -4.16 -16.47
CA GLU A 56 10.31 -3.43 -16.54
C GLU A 56 10.31 -2.29 -15.53
N LYS A 57 11.43 -2.11 -14.84
CA LYS A 57 11.63 -1.02 -13.88
C LYS A 57 11.62 0.31 -14.61
N THR A 58 10.82 1.24 -14.11
CA THR A 58 10.77 2.63 -14.59
C THR A 58 10.72 3.57 -13.40
N SER A 59 10.80 4.88 -13.62
CA SER A 59 10.62 5.86 -12.53
C SER A 59 9.28 5.70 -11.78
N LYS A 60 8.26 5.12 -12.44
CA LYS A 60 6.92 4.87 -11.88
C LYS A 60 6.71 3.42 -11.39
N ILE A 61 7.55 2.48 -11.83
CA ILE A 61 7.48 1.06 -11.46
C ILE A 61 8.65 0.73 -10.52
N LYS A 62 8.37 0.81 -9.22
CA LYS A 62 9.30 0.41 -8.15
C LYS A 62 9.11 -1.06 -7.81
N GLU A 63 10.18 -1.70 -7.33
CA GLU A 63 10.16 -3.12 -6.93
C GLU A 63 9.06 -3.41 -5.90
N ARG A 64 8.92 -2.56 -4.88
CA ARG A 64 7.86 -2.67 -3.87
C ARG A 64 6.46 -2.75 -4.48
N SER A 65 6.18 -1.94 -5.51
CA SER A 65 4.86 -1.94 -6.15
C SER A 65 4.64 -3.23 -6.93
N LYS A 66 5.68 -3.79 -7.55
CA LYS A 66 5.60 -5.11 -8.22
C LYS A 66 5.24 -6.20 -7.22
N ILE A 67 5.86 -6.19 -6.03
CA ILE A 67 5.58 -7.16 -4.96
C ILE A 67 4.13 -7.04 -4.47
N VAL A 68 3.68 -5.83 -4.13
CA VAL A 68 2.33 -5.60 -3.57
C VAL A 68 1.23 -5.95 -4.56
N PHE A 69 1.29 -5.38 -5.77
CA PHE A 69 0.28 -5.65 -6.79
C PHE A 69 0.37 -7.09 -7.32
N GLY A 70 1.59 -7.63 -7.43
CA GLY A 70 1.81 -9.01 -7.82
C GLY A 70 1.25 -10.02 -6.83
N THR A 71 1.44 -9.80 -5.53
CA THR A 71 0.93 -10.72 -4.50
C THR A 71 -0.59 -10.70 -4.46
N GLY A 72 -1.19 -9.50 -4.54
CA GLY A 72 -2.64 -9.36 -4.69
C GLY A 72 -3.17 -10.10 -5.93
N ASP A 73 -2.45 -10.00 -7.05
CA ASP A 73 -2.80 -10.67 -8.30
C ASP A 73 -2.71 -12.20 -8.22
N SER A 74 -1.65 -12.75 -7.63
CA SER A 74 -1.51 -14.20 -7.39
C SER A 74 -2.65 -14.76 -6.54
N MET A 75 -3.11 -13.98 -5.55
CA MET A 75 -4.23 -14.35 -4.68
C MET A 75 -5.60 -14.11 -5.33
N LYS A 76 -5.65 -13.53 -6.54
CA LYS A 76 -6.89 -13.05 -7.19
C LYS A 76 -7.67 -12.07 -6.30
N ALA A 77 -6.95 -11.30 -5.48
CA ALA A 77 -7.50 -10.30 -4.59
C ALA A 77 -7.58 -8.93 -5.29
N VAL A 78 -8.56 -8.10 -4.89
CA VAL A 78 -8.61 -6.70 -5.34
C VAL A 78 -7.63 -5.89 -4.52
N THR A 79 -6.58 -5.37 -5.15
CA THR A 79 -5.60 -4.51 -4.47
C THR A 79 -6.20 -3.12 -4.22
N VAL A 80 -6.15 -2.64 -2.98
CA VAL A 80 -6.57 -1.27 -2.65
C VAL A 80 -5.33 -0.38 -2.64
N SER A 81 -5.30 0.69 -3.44
CA SER A 81 -4.12 1.55 -3.54
C SER A 81 -4.43 2.93 -4.09
N ALA A 82 -3.74 3.97 -3.61
CA ALA A 82 -3.74 5.30 -4.21
C ALA A 82 -2.67 5.49 -5.31
N ASN A 83 -1.90 4.45 -5.65
CA ASN A 83 -0.81 4.55 -6.63
C ASN A 83 -1.30 4.36 -8.07
N LEU A 84 -2.01 5.37 -8.59
CA LEU A 84 -2.49 5.38 -9.98
C LEU A 84 -1.35 5.42 -11.00
N GLY A 85 -0.20 6.00 -10.62
CA GLY A 85 1.00 6.07 -11.47
C GLY A 85 1.54 4.69 -11.84
N PHE A 86 1.59 3.77 -10.87
CA PHE A 86 1.99 2.39 -11.10
C PHE A 86 1.01 1.67 -12.04
N LEU A 87 -0.30 1.78 -11.80
CA LEU A 87 -1.32 1.12 -12.62
C LEU A 87 -1.24 1.56 -14.09
N ARG A 88 -1.07 2.86 -14.34
CA ARG A 88 -0.90 3.41 -15.69
C ARG A 88 0.39 2.93 -16.36
N ALA A 89 1.50 2.88 -15.60
CA ALA A 89 2.77 2.41 -16.13
C ALA A 89 2.74 0.90 -16.46
N ALA A 90 2.14 0.08 -15.60
CA ALA A 90 1.93 -1.33 -15.88
C ALA A 90 1.04 -1.53 -17.12
N GLN A 91 -0.04 -0.75 -17.24
CA GLN A 91 -0.92 -0.81 -18.40
C GLN A 91 -0.20 -0.43 -19.70
N SER A 92 0.72 0.55 -19.67
CA SER A 92 1.54 0.89 -20.85
C SER A 92 2.48 -0.23 -21.29
N GLN A 93 2.83 -1.15 -20.39
CA GLN A 93 3.57 -2.38 -20.69
C GLN A 93 2.66 -3.58 -21.01
N GLY A 94 1.35 -3.35 -21.18
CA GLY A 94 0.38 -4.40 -21.52
C GLY A 94 -0.13 -5.24 -20.33
N ILE A 95 0.25 -4.89 -19.09
CA ILE A 95 -0.13 -5.65 -17.88
C ILE A 95 -1.18 -4.87 -17.10
N LYS A 96 -2.33 -5.51 -16.87
CA LYS A 96 -3.44 -4.95 -16.08
C LYS A 96 -3.57 -5.65 -14.74
N PHE A 97 -3.70 -4.86 -13.68
CA PHE A 97 -4.03 -5.32 -12.33
C PHE A 97 -5.47 -4.93 -11.98
N VAL A 98 -6.11 -5.76 -11.15
CA VAL A 98 -7.41 -5.43 -10.57
C VAL A 98 -7.17 -4.67 -9.27
N ALA A 99 -7.48 -3.38 -9.29
CA ALA A 99 -7.27 -2.52 -8.13
C ALA A 99 -8.44 -1.57 -7.91
N PHE A 100 -8.75 -1.32 -6.65
CA PHE A 100 -9.63 -0.24 -6.22
C PHE A 100 -8.76 0.97 -5.86
N VAL A 101 -8.91 2.05 -6.63
CA VAL A 101 -8.15 3.28 -6.42
C VAL A 101 -8.91 4.19 -5.47
N HIS A 102 -8.24 4.61 -4.40
CA HIS A 102 -8.75 5.61 -3.46
C HIS A 102 -7.88 6.87 -3.52
N GLU A 103 -8.42 7.99 -3.02
CA GLU A 103 -7.64 9.22 -2.90
C GLU A 103 -6.50 9.07 -1.88
N SER A 104 -5.33 9.61 -2.20
CA SER A 104 -4.20 9.64 -1.28
C SER A 104 -4.54 10.51 -0.07
N ARG A 105 -4.28 10.01 1.13
CA ARG A 105 -4.32 10.79 2.37
C ARG A 105 -2.94 10.76 3.02
N ALA A 106 -2.41 11.93 3.36
CA ALA A 106 -1.12 12.04 4.02
C ALA A 106 -1.25 11.69 5.51
N LEU A 107 -0.22 11.04 6.05
CA LEU A 107 -0.07 10.78 7.48
C LEU A 107 0.71 11.96 8.07
N THR A 108 0.03 13.04 8.49
CA THR A 108 0.67 14.34 8.84
C THR A 108 0.67 14.70 10.30
N GLU A 109 0.18 13.87 11.22
CA GLU A 109 0.07 14.24 12.65
C GLU A 109 1.43 14.71 13.24
N CYS A 110 2.54 14.02 12.97
CA CYS A 110 3.86 14.45 13.44
C CYS A 110 4.46 15.64 12.68
N LYS A 111 3.93 15.97 11.49
CA LYS A 111 4.38 17.10 10.69
C LYS A 111 3.68 18.40 11.12
N GLU A 112 2.48 18.30 11.69
CA GLU A 112 1.72 19.43 12.23
C GLU A 112 2.26 19.88 13.60
N LEU A 113 2.72 18.95 14.45
CA LEU A 113 3.34 19.27 15.74
C LEU A 113 4.63 20.09 15.59
N LYS A 114 5.49 19.77 14.60
CA LYS A 114 6.73 20.52 14.36
C LYS A 114 6.53 21.95 13.86
N ASN A 115 5.35 22.27 13.33
CA ASN A 115 5.04 23.64 12.90
C ASN A 115 4.40 24.49 14.01
N ALA A 116 4.07 23.89 15.17
CA ALA A 116 3.47 24.59 16.31
C ALA A 116 4.50 25.04 17.36
N ASP A 117 5.72 24.51 17.31
CA ASP A 117 6.82 24.88 18.23
C ASP A 117 7.75 25.98 17.65
N ASP A 118 7.47 26.47 16.44
CA ASP A 118 8.22 27.54 15.75
C ASP A 118 7.45 28.89 15.70
N ASN A 119 6.52 29.14 16.64
CA ASN A 119 5.78 30.41 16.72
C ASN A 119 5.67 30.95 18.15
#